data_AF-A0ABD3RPT6-F1
#
_entry.id   AF-A0ABD3RPT6-F1
#
_cell.length_a   1.000
_cell.length_b   1.000
_cell.length_c   1.000
_cell.angle_alpha   90.00
_cell.angle_beta   90.00
_cell.angle_gamma   90.00
#
_symmetry.space_group_name_H-M   'P 1'
#
loop_
_entity.id
_entity.type
_entity.pdbx_description
1 polymer ?
#
loop_
_entity_poly.entity_id
_entity_poly.type
_entity_poly.pdbx_seq_one_letter_code
_entity_poly.pdbx_strand_id
1 'polypeptide(L)'
;MSEVAGGESFDGENTKRFVAAENNRKSSGVMEENIPWVDYAVQQAQIAQKTVEITVENAIEATRSRLDRILTTSSGHFNQTIDSLQDMKSDYSSYEDIAFGKIKEGILVASSHPLITAGTVLGVGFLGLKRTRQFLHYNSMRLFLSEEALISRAEAKVKELRQSIDLLMAESNKLEKRALQAEDDLVRGRTKLRQTGKQIQSVINSAYKIERQAAGLKDVLKELPSREASRFRTQVTNLAKEAKKEKNALSKEVTKISNYGISV
;
A
#
# COMPACT_ATOMS: atom_id res chain seq x y z
N MET A 1 28.74 21.14 69.06
CA MET A 1 28.39 21.61 70.41
C MET A 1 26.92 21.99 70.35
N SER A 2 26.06 21.05 70.75
CA SER A 2 25.36 21.02 72.07
C SER A 2 24.03 21.76 71.95
N GLU A 3 22.87 21.36 72.46
CA GLU A 3 22.43 20.38 73.48
C GLU A 3 20.88 20.32 73.28
N VAL A 4 20.21 19.17 73.12
CA VAL A 4 19.66 18.25 74.14
C VAL A 4 18.38 18.73 74.87
N ALA A 5 17.37 17.85 74.79
CA ALA A 5 16.34 17.45 75.76
C ALA A 5 15.21 18.39 76.25
N GLY A 6 13.99 17.81 76.28
CA GLY A 6 13.46 17.34 77.58
C GLY A 6 11.97 17.62 77.88
N GLY A 7 11.27 16.56 78.32
CA GLY A 7 10.10 16.59 79.22
C GLY A 7 8.75 16.29 78.56
N GLU A 8 8.14 15.10 78.69
CA GLU A 8 7.36 14.57 79.85
C GLU A 8 6.09 15.37 80.15
N SER A 9 4.92 14.86 80.56
CA SER A 9 4.27 13.54 80.75
C SER A 9 2.87 13.86 81.38
N PHE A 10 2.12 12.83 81.81
CA PHE A 10 0.84 12.82 82.56
C PHE A 10 -0.45 13.01 81.71
N ASP A 11 -1.33 12.03 81.49
CA ASP A 11 -1.96 10.94 82.28
C ASP A 11 -3.43 11.28 82.56
N GLY A 12 -4.28 10.25 82.53
CA GLY A 12 -5.51 10.27 83.32
C GLY A 12 -6.77 9.79 82.61
N GLU A 13 -6.95 8.47 82.61
CA GLU A 13 -8.21 7.78 82.96
C GLU A 13 -9.50 8.10 82.19
N ASN A 14 -10.08 7.08 81.54
CA ASN A 14 -11.08 6.26 82.22
C ASN A 14 -11.42 4.99 81.42
N THR A 15 -11.08 3.84 81.98
CA THR A 15 -11.41 2.52 81.46
C THR A 15 -12.72 1.98 82.02
N LYS A 16 -13.54 1.45 81.10
CA LYS A 16 -14.31 0.19 81.21
C LYS A 16 -15.49 0.12 82.21
N ARG A 17 -16.66 -0.20 81.65
CA ARG A 17 -17.69 -1.20 82.03
C ARG A 17 -18.88 -0.89 81.10
N PHE A 18 -19.47 -1.80 80.32
CA PHE A 18 -20.17 -3.02 80.71
C PHE A 18 -20.32 -3.98 79.51
N VAL A 19 -20.56 -5.24 79.85
CA VAL A 19 -20.64 -6.45 79.03
C VAL A 19 -22.09 -6.74 78.60
N ALA A 20 -22.21 -7.47 77.48
CA ALA A 20 -23.33 -8.32 77.02
C ALA A 20 -24.59 -7.68 76.41
N ALA A 21 -24.86 -8.04 75.15
CA ALA A 21 -25.94 -8.99 74.78
C ALA A 21 -26.25 -8.89 73.26
N GLU A 22 -25.72 -9.85 72.50
CA GLU A 22 -26.48 -10.82 71.69
C GLU A 22 -27.70 -10.38 70.81
N ASN A 23 -27.61 -10.84 69.55
CA ASN A 23 -28.67 -11.25 68.62
C ASN A 23 -29.26 -10.29 67.55
N ASN A 24 -28.80 -10.56 66.32
CA ASN A 24 -29.59 -11.00 65.16
C ASN A 24 -30.39 -9.94 64.37
N ARG A 25 -29.92 -9.64 63.16
CA ARG A 25 -30.77 -9.42 61.97
C ARG A 25 -29.97 -9.68 60.69
N LYS A 26 -30.26 -10.82 60.06
CA LYS A 26 -30.02 -11.05 58.63
C LYS A 26 -31.07 -10.23 57.87
N SER A 27 -30.64 -9.25 57.08
CA SER A 27 -31.47 -8.61 56.05
C SER A 27 -30.57 -8.28 54.87
N SER A 28 -30.85 -8.95 53.76
CA SER A 28 -30.38 -8.70 52.40
C SER A 28 -30.34 -7.21 52.05
N GLY A 29 -29.19 -6.77 51.53
CA GLY A 29 -29.01 -5.48 50.88
C GLY A 29 -27.91 -5.61 49.83
N VAL A 30 -28.32 -5.66 48.57
CA VAL A 30 -27.46 -5.47 47.39
C VAL A 30 -26.79 -4.11 47.55
N MET A 31 -25.46 -4.08 47.63
CA MET A 31 -24.69 -2.83 47.59
C MET A 31 -23.70 -2.94 46.44
N GLU A 32 -24.13 -2.27 45.38
CA GLU A 32 -23.43 -1.91 44.15
C GLU A 32 -22.31 -0.93 44.52
N GLU A 33 -21.16 -1.48 44.94
CA GLU A 33 -19.96 -0.68 45.23
C GLU A 33 -19.14 -0.56 43.95
N ASN A 34 -19.28 0.58 43.29
CA ASN A 34 -18.55 0.93 42.07
C ASN A 34 -17.04 0.93 42.35
N ILE A 35 -16.33 -0.09 41.88
CA ILE A 35 -14.93 -0.31 42.24
C ILE A 35 -14.04 0.60 41.37
N PRO A 36 -13.32 1.60 41.91
CA PRO A 36 -12.67 2.66 41.13
C PRO A 36 -11.63 2.19 40.11
N TRP A 37 -11.05 1.00 40.32
CA TRP A 37 -10.10 0.40 39.38
C TRP A 37 -10.79 -0.23 38.16
N VAL A 38 -12.06 -0.63 38.27
CA VAL A 38 -12.85 -1.14 37.14
C VAL A 38 -13.18 0.02 36.20
N ASP A 39 -13.66 1.14 36.74
CA ASP A 39 -13.89 2.35 35.95
C ASP A 39 -12.60 2.88 35.32
N TYR A 40 -11.47 2.83 36.05
CA TYR A 40 -10.15 3.17 35.49
C TYR A 40 -9.72 2.20 34.37
N ALA A 41 -9.90 0.89 34.55
CA ALA A 41 -9.55 -0.12 33.55
C ALA A 41 -10.43 -0.02 32.30
N VAL A 42 -11.73 0.25 32.47
CA VAL A 42 -12.67 0.49 31.37
C VAL A 42 -12.28 1.76 30.63
N GLN A 43 -11.91 2.83 31.33
CA GLN A 43 -11.46 4.07 30.70
C GLN A 43 -10.15 3.88 29.92
N GLN A 44 -9.19 3.14 30.47
CA GLN A 44 -7.94 2.83 29.78
C GLN A 44 -8.15 1.90 28.58
N ALA A 45 -9.04 0.92 28.69
CA ALA A 45 -9.42 0.06 27.57
C ALA A 45 -10.09 0.87 26.45
N GLN A 46 -10.95 1.82 26.78
CA GLN A 46 -11.58 2.72 25.80
C GLN A 46 -10.57 3.66 25.13
N ILE A 47 -9.59 4.18 25.88
CA ILE A 47 -8.54 5.03 25.31
C ILE A 47 -7.61 4.21 24.39
N ALA A 48 -7.23 2.99 24.82
CA ALA A 48 -6.44 2.09 24.00
C ALA A 48 -7.19 1.66 22.73
N GLN A 49 -8.48 1.34 22.84
CA GLN A 49 -9.34 1.01 21.71
C GLN A 49 -9.43 2.18 20.72
N LYS A 50 -9.74 3.38 21.21
CA LYS A 50 -9.81 4.59 20.36
C LYS A 50 -8.48 4.92 19.70
N THR A 51 -7.37 4.73 20.41
CA THR A 51 -6.03 4.99 19.85
C THR A 51 -5.71 3.98 18.74
N VAL A 52 -5.98 2.70 18.96
CA VAL A 52 -5.79 1.67 17.94
C VAL A 52 -6.70 1.92 16.74
N GLU A 53 -7.97 2.24 16.96
CA GLU A 53 -8.94 2.55 15.91
C GLU A 53 -8.48 3.75 15.07
N ILE A 54 -8.11 4.87 15.70
CA ILE A 54 -7.59 6.07 15.00
C ILE A 54 -6.30 5.76 14.23
N THR A 55 -5.38 4.97 14.79
CA THR A 55 -4.11 4.65 14.13
C THR A 55 -4.32 3.71 12.94
N VAL A 56 -5.25 2.76 13.07
CA VAL A 56 -5.65 1.84 12.01
C VAL A 56 -6.40 2.58 10.91
N GLU A 57 -7.34 3.45 11.26
CA GLU A 57 -8.08 4.30 10.31
C GLU A 57 -7.11 5.19 9.50
N ASN A 58 -6.18 5.86 10.18
CA ASN A 58 -5.17 6.71 9.53
C ASN A 58 -4.21 5.90 8.64
N ALA A 59 -3.79 4.71 9.07
CA ALA A 59 -2.96 3.83 8.26
C ALA A 59 -3.72 3.27 7.04
N ILE A 60 -5.01 2.95 7.21
CA ILE A 60 -5.92 2.51 6.14
C ILE A 60 -6.14 3.66 5.15
N GLU A 61 -6.35 4.89 5.61
CA GLU A 61 -6.56 6.06 4.76
C GLU A 61 -5.27 6.45 4.00
N ALA A 62 -4.12 6.42 4.67
CA ALA A 62 -2.82 6.66 4.03
C ALA A 62 -2.45 5.57 3.00
N THR A 63 -2.86 4.32 3.22
CA THR A 63 -2.68 3.25 2.23
C THR A 63 -3.69 3.32 1.09
N ARG A 64 -4.97 3.62 1.37
CA ARG A 64 -6.01 3.84 0.35
C ARG A 64 -5.65 4.98 -0.60
N SER A 65 -5.25 6.14 -0.08
CA SER A 65 -4.88 7.29 -0.92
C SER A 65 -3.65 7.02 -1.81
N ARG A 66 -2.67 6.24 -1.32
CA ARG A 66 -1.52 5.78 -2.11
C ARG A 66 -1.92 4.71 -3.13
N LEU A 67 -2.82 3.81 -2.78
CA LEU A 67 -3.36 2.79 -3.68
C LEU A 67 -4.23 3.39 -4.76
N ASP A 68 -5.10 4.34 -4.46
CA ASP A 68 -5.92 5.04 -5.45
C ASP A 68 -5.05 5.73 -6.50
N ARG A 69 -3.94 6.34 -6.08
CA ARG A 69 -2.96 6.95 -6.99
C ARG A 69 -2.24 5.93 -7.89
N ILE A 70 -2.03 4.71 -7.41
CA ILE A 70 -1.47 3.59 -8.18
C ILE A 70 -2.53 3.01 -9.12
N LEU A 71 -3.76 2.84 -8.64
CA LEU A 71 -4.91 2.34 -9.40
C LEU A 71 -5.29 3.27 -10.55
N THR A 72 -5.28 4.60 -10.35
CA THR A 72 -5.51 5.57 -11.42
C THR A 72 -4.43 5.52 -12.50
N THR A 73 -3.19 5.16 -12.12
CA THR A 73 -2.06 4.97 -13.04
C THR A 73 -2.10 3.59 -13.73
N SER A 74 -2.78 2.60 -13.13
CA SER A 74 -2.80 1.19 -13.58
C SER A 74 -4.11 0.74 -14.26
N SER A 75 -5.08 1.64 -14.40
CA SER A 75 -6.45 1.37 -14.89
C SER A 75 -6.53 0.63 -16.24
N GLY A 76 -5.57 0.83 -17.15
CA GLY A 76 -5.54 0.18 -18.46
C GLY A 76 -5.39 -1.35 -18.41
N HIS A 77 -4.69 -1.90 -17.41
CA HIS A 77 -4.49 -3.35 -17.25
C HIS A 77 -5.54 -4.01 -16.34
N PHE A 78 -6.23 -3.23 -15.52
CA PHE A 78 -7.27 -3.71 -14.61
C PHE A 78 -8.58 -4.04 -15.35
N ASN A 79 -8.94 -3.24 -16.35
CA ASN A 79 -10.12 -3.51 -17.18
C ASN A 79 -9.99 -4.85 -17.93
N GLN A 80 -8.81 -5.15 -18.46
CA GLN A 80 -8.53 -6.45 -19.11
C GLN A 80 -8.64 -7.65 -18.14
N THR A 81 -8.37 -7.43 -16.85
CA THR A 81 -8.53 -8.46 -15.81
C THR A 81 -10.01 -8.61 -15.40
N ILE A 82 -10.75 -7.51 -15.30
CA ILE A 82 -12.20 -7.53 -15.02
C ILE A 82 -12.98 -8.25 -16.13
N ASP A 83 -12.63 -7.99 -17.40
CA ASP A 83 -13.27 -8.65 -18.54
C ASP A 83 -13.04 -10.18 -18.48
N SER A 84 -11.83 -10.61 -18.12
CA SER A 84 -11.51 -12.04 -17.95
C SER A 84 -12.29 -12.73 -16.81
N LEU A 85 -12.61 -11.99 -15.74
CA LEU A 85 -13.43 -12.51 -14.63
C LEU A 85 -14.92 -12.58 -14.99
N GLN A 86 -15.40 -11.69 -15.86
CA GLN A 86 -16.77 -11.76 -16.38
C GLN A 86 -16.95 -12.96 -17.31
N ASP A 87 -15.97 -13.25 -18.16
CA ASP A 87 -15.97 -14.45 -19.01
C ASP A 87 -15.95 -15.74 -18.17
N MET A 88 -15.12 -15.80 -17.11
CA MET A 88 -15.12 -16.96 -16.19
C MET A 88 -16.44 -17.13 -15.41
N LYS A 89 -17.12 -16.03 -15.07
CA LYS A 89 -18.44 -16.09 -14.40
C LYS A 89 -19.51 -16.66 -15.34
N SER A 90 -19.48 -16.24 -16.61
CA SER A 90 -20.33 -16.77 -17.68
C SER A 90 -20.14 -18.29 -17.82
N ASP A 91 -18.89 -18.73 -17.92
CA ASP A 91 -18.57 -20.16 -18.07
C ASP A 91 -18.99 -20.97 -16.84
N TYR A 92 -18.84 -20.42 -15.62
CA TYR A 92 -19.27 -21.08 -14.39
C TYR A 92 -20.79 -21.26 -14.29
N SER A 93 -21.57 -20.26 -14.73
CA SER A 93 -23.04 -20.33 -14.74
C SER A 93 -23.54 -21.50 -15.60
N SER A 94 -22.85 -21.80 -16.70
CA SER A 94 -23.22 -22.92 -17.57
C SER A 94 -23.05 -24.30 -16.89
N TYR A 95 -22.02 -24.45 -16.05
CA TYR A 95 -21.80 -25.66 -15.26
C TYR A 95 -22.76 -25.75 -14.07
N GLU A 96 -23.09 -24.61 -13.48
CA GLU A 96 -24.07 -24.49 -12.39
C GLU A 96 -25.46 -24.94 -12.87
N ASP A 97 -25.88 -24.52 -14.05
CA ASP A 97 -27.16 -24.92 -14.65
C ASP A 97 -27.23 -26.42 -14.98
N ILE A 98 -26.12 -27.02 -15.43
CA ILE A 98 -26.03 -28.47 -15.67
C ILE A 98 -26.08 -29.24 -14.34
N ALA A 99 -25.40 -28.76 -13.30
CA ALA A 99 -25.37 -29.39 -11.99
C ALA A 99 -26.74 -29.32 -11.30
N PHE A 100 -27.38 -28.14 -11.28
CA PHE A 100 -28.72 -27.98 -10.72
C PHE A 100 -29.80 -28.65 -11.57
N GLY A 101 -29.63 -28.72 -12.89
CA GLY A 101 -30.48 -29.51 -13.78
C GLY A 101 -30.49 -30.99 -13.38
N LYS A 102 -29.32 -31.59 -13.16
CA LYS A 102 -29.20 -32.99 -12.71
C LYS A 102 -29.71 -33.23 -11.30
N ILE A 103 -29.53 -32.27 -10.39
CA ILE A 103 -30.10 -32.33 -9.04
C ILE A 103 -31.62 -32.30 -9.11
N LYS A 104 -32.20 -31.43 -9.95
CA LYS A 104 -33.65 -31.30 -10.13
C LYS A 104 -34.27 -32.54 -10.78
N GLU A 105 -33.58 -33.15 -11.77
CA GLU A 105 -33.95 -34.45 -12.32
C GLU A 105 -33.85 -35.56 -11.26
N GLY A 106 -32.80 -35.56 -10.43
CA GLY A 106 -32.64 -36.50 -9.31
C GLY A 106 -33.73 -36.36 -8.24
N ILE A 107 -34.19 -35.14 -7.96
CA ILE A 107 -35.32 -34.86 -7.07
C ILE A 107 -36.63 -35.37 -7.68
N LEU A 108 -36.80 -35.23 -9.00
CA LEU A 108 -37.98 -35.74 -9.71
C LEU A 108 -38.03 -37.28 -9.71
N VAL A 109 -36.87 -37.94 -9.80
CA VAL A 109 -36.73 -39.39 -9.61
C VAL A 109 -36.96 -39.81 -8.15
N ALA A 110 -36.47 -39.03 -7.17
CA ALA A 110 -36.70 -39.28 -5.74
C ALA A 110 -38.17 -39.11 -5.31
N SER A 111 -38.94 -38.27 -6.01
CA SER A 111 -40.38 -38.11 -5.82
C SER A 111 -41.17 -39.41 -6.02
N SER A 112 -40.61 -40.37 -6.77
CA SER A 112 -41.25 -41.67 -7.00
C SER A 112 -41.04 -42.66 -5.84
N HIS A 113 -40.03 -42.46 -4.97
CA HIS A 113 -39.70 -43.34 -3.85
C HIS A 113 -39.24 -42.55 -2.59
N PRO A 114 -40.12 -41.72 -1.99
CA PRO A 114 -39.74 -40.71 -0.99
C PRO A 114 -39.15 -41.24 0.32
N LEU A 115 -39.51 -42.46 0.74
CA LEU A 115 -39.08 -43.01 2.04
C LEU A 115 -37.67 -43.62 2.03
N ILE A 116 -37.24 -44.21 0.92
CA ILE A 116 -35.94 -44.91 0.83
C ILE A 116 -34.80 -43.91 0.56
N THR A 117 -35.09 -42.84 -0.20
CA THR A 117 -34.09 -41.83 -0.59
C THR A 117 -33.84 -40.80 0.51
N ALA A 118 -34.83 -40.46 1.35
CA ALA A 118 -34.64 -39.49 2.43
C ALA A 118 -33.68 -39.99 3.54
N GLY A 119 -33.78 -41.27 3.91
CA GLY A 119 -32.91 -41.88 4.93
C GLY A 119 -31.46 -42.04 4.47
N THR A 120 -31.24 -42.34 3.19
CA THR A 120 -29.90 -42.54 2.61
C THR A 120 -29.14 -41.22 2.41
N VAL A 121 -29.83 -40.15 1.99
CA VAL A 121 -29.19 -38.82 1.79
C VAL A 121 -28.73 -38.20 3.11
N LEU A 122 -29.52 -38.28 4.19
CA LEU A 122 -29.13 -37.73 5.49
C LEU A 122 -28.00 -38.52 6.15
N GLY A 123 -28.02 -39.86 6.08
CA GLY A 123 -26.98 -40.71 6.66
C GLY A 123 -25.62 -40.59 5.95
N VAL A 124 -25.63 -40.57 4.61
CA VAL A 124 -24.39 -40.42 3.81
C VAL A 124 -23.86 -38.99 3.86
N GLY A 125 -24.73 -37.98 3.97
CA GLY A 125 -24.32 -36.59 4.18
C GLY A 125 -23.60 -36.38 5.51
N PHE A 126 -24.09 -36.96 6.61
CA PHE A 126 -23.50 -36.75 7.94
C PHE A 126 -22.16 -37.49 8.15
N LEU A 127 -22.05 -38.75 7.69
CA LEU A 127 -20.81 -39.53 7.82
C LEU A 127 -19.81 -39.30 6.67
N GLY A 128 -20.28 -38.98 5.47
CA GLY A 128 -19.44 -38.82 4.28
C GLY A 128 -18.72 -37.47 4.18
N LEU A 129 -19.23 -36.43 4.84
CA LEU A 129 -18.57 -35.13 4.90
C LEU A 129 -17.39 -35.18 5.89
N LYS A 130 -16.20 -35.58 5.42
CA LYS A 130 -14.89 -35.49 6.16
C LYS A 130 -14.72 -34.20 6.99
N ARG A 131 -15.36 -33.13 6.56
CA ARG A 131 -15.33 -31.79 7.13
C ARG A 131 -15.97 -31.67 8.52
N THR A 132 -17.03 -32.43 8.84
CA THR A 132 -17.75 -32.32 10.13
C THR A 132 -17.00 -32.99 11.27
N ARG A 133 -16.38 -34.16 11.01
CA ARG A 133 -15.49 -34.84 11.97
C ARG A 133 -14.27 -33.99 12.32
N GLN A 134 -13.68 -33.35 11.31
CA GLN A 134 -12.58 -32.43 11.51
C GLN A 134 -13.03 -31.19 12.27
N PHE A 135 -14.19 -30.62 11.95
CA PHE A 135 -14.76 -29.48 12.68
C PHE A 135 -14.92 -29.74 14.19
N LEU A 136 -15.47 -30.90 14.58
CA LEU A 136 -15.64 -31.25 15.99
C LEU A 136 -14.30 -31.43 16.72
N HIS A 137 -13.32 -32.06 16.08
CA HIS A 137 -11.98 -32.26 16.64
C HIS A 137 -11.21 -30.95 16.83
N TYR A 138 -11.33 -30.01 15.88
CA TYR A 138 -10.71 -28.69 16.00
C TYR A 138 -11.40 -27.84 17.07
N ASN A 139 -12.72 -27.96 17.22
CA ASN A 139 -13.46 -27.22 18.23
C ASN A 139 -13.16 -27.73 19.65
N SER A 140 -13.03 -29.05 19.84
CA SER A 140 -12.66 -29.61 21.14
C SER A 140 -11.21 -29.28 21.52
N MET A 141 -10.25 -29.40 20.59
CA MET A 141 -8.86 -29.00 20.86
C MET A 141 -8.74 -27.52 21.26
N ARG A 142 -9.54 -26.63 20.66
CA ARG A 142 -9.57 -25.19 20.96
C ARG A 142 -10.01 -24.88 22.40
N LEU A 143 -10.84 -25.73 23.01
CA LEU A 143 -11.31 -25.57 24.38
C LEU A 143 -10.27 -26.00 25.44
N PHE A 144 -9.24 -26.77 25.04
CA PHE A 144 -8.19 -27.26 25.94
C PHE A 144 -6.91 -26.40 25.92
N LEU A 145 -6.88 -25.27 25.18
CA LEU A 145 -5.79 -24.29 25.33
C LEU A 145 -6.03 -23.47 26.59
N SER A 146 -5.06 -23.43 27.50
CA SER A 146 -5.09 -22.52 28.64
C SER A 146 -5.07 -21.07 28.16
N GLU A 147 -5.80 -20.21 28.86
CA GLU A 147 -5.85 -18.77 28.58
C GLU A 147 -4.44 -18.14 28.55
N GLU A 148 -3.57 -18.58 29.45
CA GLU A 148 -2.16 -18.16 29.53
C GLU A 148 -1.35 -18.54 28.27
N ALA A 149 -1.61 -19.69 27.66
CA ALA A 149 -0.95 -20.11 26.41
C ALA A 149 -1.42 -19.27 25.20
N LEU A 150 -2.67 -18.81 25.23
CA LEU A 150 -3.19 -17.90 24.20
C LEU A 150 -2.61 -16.49 24.35
N ILE A 151 -2.50 -15.98 25.59
CA ILE A 151 -1.91 -14.67 25.89
C ILE A 151 -0.42 -14.65 25.53
N SER A 152 0.36 -15.65 25.95
CA SER A 152 1.79 -15.73 25.60
C SER A 152 2.03 -15.84 24.09
N ARG A 153 1.17 -16.57 23.36
CA ARG A 153 1.20 -16.62 21.89
C ARG A 153 0.86 -15.27 21.27
N ALA A 154 -0.12 -14.55 21.82
CA ALA A 154 -0.48 -13.21 21.34
C ALA A 154 0.67 -12.21 21.59
N GLU A 155 1.31 -12.23 22.76
CA GLU A 155 2.47 -11.40 23.07
C GLU A 155 3.66 -11.69 22.13
N ALA A 156 3.96 -12.96 21.87
CA ALA A 156 4.98 -13.34 20.90
C ALA A 156 4.67 -12.79 19.50
N LYS A 157 3.42 -12.89 19.05
CA LYS A 157 2.97 -12.35 17.76
C LYS A 157 3.06 -10.82 17.70
N VAL A 158 2.68 -10.13 18.78
CA VAL A 158 2.83 -8.67 18.87
C VAL A 158 4.30 -8.26 18.80
N LYS A 159 5.19 -9.01 19.44
CA LYS A 159 6.64 -8.76 19.38
C LYS A 159 7.21 -8.96 17.97
N GLU A 160 6.85 -10.05 17.30
CA GLU A 160 7.20 -10.29 15.89
C GLU A 160 6.70 -9.15 14.99
N LEU A 161 5.45 -8.71 15.18
CA LEU A 161 4.87 -7.61 14.40
C LEU A 161 5.60 -6.29 14.65
N ARG A 162 5.92 -5.95 15.89
CA ARG A 162 6.71 -4.74 16.21
C ARG A 162 8.07 -4.76 15.50
N GLN A 163 8.78 -5.88 15.55
CA GLN A 163 10.05 -6.04 14.83
C GLN A 163 9.88 -5.87 13.32
N SER A 164 8.80 -6.41 12.75
CA SER A 164 8.53 -6.23 11.31
C SER A 164 8.23 -4.78 10.94
N ILE A 165 7.55 -4.03 11.82
CA ILE A 165 7.27 -2.60 11.63
C ILE A 165 8.57 -1.79 11.70
N ASP A 166 9.45 -2.08 12.66
CA ASP A 166 10.72 -1.37 12.78
C ASP A 166 11.62 -1.58 11.55
N LEU A 167 11.68 -2.81 11.03
CA LEU A 167 12.37 -3.12 9.79
C LEU A 167 11.73 -2.39 8.59
N LEU A 168 10.40 -2.40 8.49
CA LEU A 168 9.68 -1.71 7.42
C LEU A 168 9.92 -0.20 7.47
N MET A 169 9.91 0.41 8.65
CA MET A 169 10.21 1.85 8.82
C MET A 169 11.64 2.18 8.41
N ALA A 170 12.61 1.32 8.75
CA ALA A 170 14.00 1.52 8.34
C ALA A 170 14.17 1.41 6.81
N GLU A 171 13.52 0.43 6.18
CA GLU A 171 13.51 0.26 4.73
C GLU A 171 12.76 1.38 4.01
N SER A 172 11.61 1.81 4.54
CA SER A 172 10.82 2.89 3.95
C SER A 172 11.59 4.20 3.95
N ASN A 173 12.23 4.57 5.07
CA ASN A 173 13.03 5.77 5.18
C ASN A 173 14.24 5.76 4.21
N LYS A 174 14.82 4.57 3.98
CA LYS A 174 15.92 4.40 3.04
C LYS A 174 15.45 4.54 1.58
N LEU A 175 14.30 3.96 1.25
CA LEU A 175 13.71 4.05 -0.09
C LEU A 175 13.22 5.46 -0.39
N GLU A 176 12.64 6.15 0.58
CA GLU A 176 12.21 7.55 0.46
C GLU A 176 13.39 8.46 0.13
N LYS A 177 14.50 8.36 0.88
CA LYS A 177 15.71 9.13 0.58
C LYS A 177 16.25 8.87 -0.83
N ARG A 178 16.23 7.61 -1.27
CA ARG A 178 16.65 7.24 -2.64
C ARG A 178 15.70 7.80 -3.69
N ALA A 179 14.39 7.78 -3.45
CA ALA A 179 13.40 8.34 -4.36
C ALA A 179 13.55 9.85 -4.51
N LEU A 180 13.72 10.58 -3.39
CA LEU A 180 13.96 12.02 -3.39
C LEU A 180 15.26 12.38 -4.14
N GLN A 181 16.33 11.62 -3.92
CA GLN A 181 17.58 11.84 -4.64
C GLN A 181 17.43 11.59 -6.15
N ALA A 182 16.75 10.50 -6.54
CA ALA A 182 16.49 10.20 -7.94
C ALA A 182 15.61 11.27 -8.60
N GLU A 183 14.65 11.83 -7.89
CA GLU A 183 13.80 12.93 -8.36
C GLU A 183 14.64 14.19 -8.65
N ASP A 184 15.49 14.61 -7.70
CA ASP A 184 16.36 15.77 -7.86
C ASP A 184 17.34 15.59 -9.04
N ASP A 185 17.93 14.40 -9.18
CA ASP A 185 18.80 14.07 -10.31
C ASP A 185 18.04 14.08 -11.66
N LEU A 186 16.79 13.61 -11.68
CA LEU A 186 15.94 13.69 -12.88
C LEU A 186 15.58 15.12 -13.24
N VAL A 187 15.23 15.96 -12.27
CA VAL A 187 14.90 17.38 -12.49
C VAL A 187 16.13 18.13 -13.01
N ARG A 188 17.31 17.90 -12.42
CA ARG A 188 18.59 18.47 -12.90
C ARG A 188 18.95 17.94 -14.29
N GLY A 189 18.78 16.66 -14.55
CA GLY A 189 18.99 16.05 -15.86
C GLY A 189 18.09 16.67 -16.92
N ARG A 190 16.80 16.84 -16.63
CA ARG A 190 15.81 17.46 -17.52
C ARG A 190 16.15 18.91 -17.85
N THR A 191 16.55 19.70 -16.86
CA THR A 191 16.92 21.11 -17.10
C THR A 191 18.19 21.22 -17.94
N LYS A 192 19.20 20.37 -17.68
CA LYS A 192 20.42 20.31 -18.49
C LYS A 192 20.14 19.89 -19.94
N LEU A 193 19.32 18.86 -20.16
CA LEU A 193 18.89 18.44 -21.50
C LEU A 193 18.16 19.56 -22.24
N ARG A 194 17.28 20.29 -21.56
CA ARG A 194 16.58 21.44 -22.14
C ARG A 194 17.55 22.56 -22.54
N GLN A 195 18.50 22.90 -21.68
CA GLN A 195 19.48 23.94 -21.97
C GLN A 195 20.41 23.55 -23.13
N THR A 196 20.93 22.31 -23.11
CA THR A 196 21.74 21.78 -24.21
C THR A 196 20.94 21.70 -25.50
N GLY A 197 19.67 21.30 -25.45
CA GLY A 197 18.77 21.34 -26.60
C GLY A 197 18.69 22.73 -27.22
N LYS A 198 18.50 23.79 -26.40
CA LYS A 198 18.46 25.17 -26.89
C LYS A 198 19.77 25.62 -27.54
N GLN A 199 20.90 25.21 -26.96
CA GLN A 199 22.22 25.48 -27.55
C GLN A 199 22.37 24.79 -28.90
N ILE A 200 21.98 23.51 -29.01
CA ILE A 200 21.99 22.78 -30.27
C ILE A 200 21.06 23.45 -31.30
N GLN A 201 19.87 23.89 -30.89
CA GLN A 201 18.94 24.60 -31.78
C GLN A 201 19.54 25.92 -32.30
N SER A 202 20.27 26.65 -31.45
CA SER A 202 21.01 27.84 -31.87
C SER A 202 22.09 27.51 -32.91
N VAL A 203 22.82 26.40 -32.72
CA VAL A 203 23.84 25.93 -33.69
C VAL A 203 23.21 25.45 -34.99
N ILE A 204 22.05 24.79 -34.95
CA ILE A 204 21.28 24.42 -36.14
C ILE A 204 20.91 25.68 -36.93
N ASN A 205 20.47 26.74 -36.25
CA ASN A 205 20.11 28.00 -36.89
C ASN A 205 21.32 28.71 -37.51
N SER A 206 22.50 28.67 -36.85
CA SER A 206 23.73 29.23 -37.43
C SER A 206 24.21 28.41 -38.63
N ALA A 207 24.21 27.08 -38.54
CA ALA A 207 24.53 26.19 -39.66
C ALA A 207 23.58 26.39 -40.85
N TYR A 208 22.28 26.62 -40.58
CA TYR A 208 21.30 26.95 -41.61
C TYR A 208 21.61 28.28 -42.31
N LYS A 209 22.02 29.32 -41.57
CA LYS A 209 22.44 30.60 -42.16
C LYS A 209 23.68 30.43 -43.05
N ILE A 210 24.67 29.67 -42.58
CA ILE A 210 25.89 29.35 -43.36
C ILE A 210 25.52 28.58 -44.63
N GLU A 211 24.67 27.54 -44.53
CA GLU A 211 24.17 26.79 -45.69
C GLU A 211 23.52 27.71 -46.72
N ARG A 212 22.68 28.66 -46.27
CA ARG A 212 22.01 29.64 -47.14
C ARG A 212 22.97 30.63 -47.78
N GLN A 213 23.93 31.17 -47.02
CA GLN A 213 24.94 32.09 -47.55
C GLN A 213 25.85 31.40 -48.56
N ALA A 214 26.27 30.16 -48.28
CA ALA A 214 27.06 29.35 -49.19
C ALA A 214 26.28 29.02 -50.47
N ALA A 215 24.99 28.68 -50.37
CA ALA A 215 24.14 28.46 -51.54
C ALA A 215 24.03 29.72 -52.41
N GLY A 216 23.74 30.89 -51.80
CA GLY A 216 23.67 32.16 -52.55
C GLY A 216 25.01 32.55 -53.19
N LEU A 217 26.13 32.37 -52.48
CA LEU A 217 27.46 32.64 -53.03
C LEU A 217 27.81 31.70 -54.19
N LYS A 218 27.42 30.43 -54.10
CA LYS A 218 27.58 29.46 -55.19
C LYS A 218 26.81 29.91 -56.44
N ASP A 219 25.61 30.44 -56.27
CA ASP A 219 24.78 30.93 -57.38
C ASP A 219 25.42 32.15 -58.06
N VAL A 220 25.93 33.12 -57.30
CA VAL A 220 26.69 34.25 -57.85
C VAL A 220 27.96 33.78 -58.56
N LEU A 221 28.71 32.86 -57.95
CA LEU A 221 29.92 32.32 -58.56
C LEU A 221 29.63 31.58 -59.86
N LYS A 222 28.42 31.04 -60.06
CA LYS A 222 27.99 30.34 -61.28
C LYS A 222 27.98 31.25 -62.52
N GLU A 223 27.78 32.55 -62.32
CA GLU A 223 27.70 33.54 -63.41
C GLU A 223 29.08 33.98 -63.92
N LEU A 224 30.13 33.83 -63.10
CA LEU A 224 31.48 34.25 -63.43
C LEU A 224 32.26 33.12 -64.15
N PRO A 225 32.66 33.28 -65.43
CA PRO A 225 33.38 32.25 -66.18
C PRO A 225 34.89 32.16 -65.87
N SER A 226 35.36 32.63 -64.71
CA SER A 226 36.79 32.67 -64.37
C SER A 226 37.29 31.38 -63.72
N ARG A 227 38.58 31.07 -63.90
CA ARG A 227 39.25 29.90 -63.29
C ARG A 227 39.24 29.94 -61.76
N GLU A 228 39.39 31.13 -61.19
CA GLU A 228 39.32 31.35 -59.74
C GLU A 228 37.91 31.11 -59.19
N ALA A 229 36.87 31.58 -59.90
CA ALA A 229 35.48 31.31 -59.54
C ALA A 229 35.22 29.80 -59.49
N SER A 230 35.76 29.01 -60.43
CA SER A 230 35.64 27.55 -60.39
C SER A 230 36.24 26.92 -59.13
N ARG A 231 37.37 27.42 -58.62
CA ARG A 231 37.97 26.91 -57.37
C ARG A 231 37.08 27.24 -56.17
N PHE A 232 36.60 28.48 -56.08
CA PHE A 232 35.69 28.90 -55.01
C PHE A 232 34.35 28.17 -55.06
N ARG A 233 33.80 27.87 -56.26
CA ARG A 233 32.56 27.05 -56.40
C ARG A 233 32.70 25.70 -55.69
N THR A 234 33.84 25.02 -55.87
CA THR A 234 34.08 23.73 -55.23
C THR A 234 34.19 23.87 -53.71
N GLN A 235 34.93 24.87 -53.23
CA GLN A 235 35.07 25.12 -51.78
C GLN A 235 33.72 25.46 -51.13
N VAL A 236 32.94 26.36 -51.71
CA VAL A 236 31.63 26.78 -51.21
C VAL A 236 30.62 25.62 -51.29
N THR A 237 30.68 24.80 -52.33
CA THR A 237 29.82 23.61 -52.45
C THR A 237 30.15 22.58 -51.37
N ASN A 238 31.43 22.37 -51.06
CA ASN A 238 31.83 21.47 -49.98
C ASN A 238 31.41 22.00 -48.62
N LEU A 239 31.61 23.30 -48.35
CA LEU A 239 31.19 23.96 -47.12
C LEU A 239 29.66 23.87 -46.90
N ALA A 240 28.87 24.10 -47.95
CA ALA A 240 27.41 23.95 -47.89
C ALA A 240 27.00 22.51 -47.57
N LYS A 241 27.66 21.52 -48.18
CA LYS A 241 27.41 20.09 -47.90
C LYS A 241 27.75 19.73 -46.46
N GLU A 242 28.87 20.22 -45.95
CA GLU A 242 29.30 19.98 -44.57
C GLU A 242 28.34 20.61 -43.56
N ALA A 243 28.00 21.90 -43.73
CA ALA A 243 27.00 22.58 -42.89
C ALA A 243 25.64 21.87 -42.90
N LYS A 244 25.19 21.40 -44.06
CA LYS A 244 23.95 20.61 -44.19
C LYS A 244 24.03 19.28 -43.45
N LYS A 245 25.16 18.58 -43.54
CA LYS A 245 25.38 17.29 -42.86
C LYS A 245 25.35 17.48 -41.34
N GLU A 246 26.09 18.47 -40.83
CA GLU A 246 26.13 18.80 -39.40
C GLU A 246 24.75 19.22 -38.87
N LYS A 247 24.05 20.10 -39.60
CA LYS A 247 22.68 20.51 -39.26
C LYS A 247 21.74 19.30 -39.14
N ASN A 248 21.79 18.38 -40.09
CA ASN A 248 20.94 17.18 -40.08
C ASN A 248 21.30 16.23 -38.93
N ALA A 249 22.59 16.12 -38.58
CA ALA A 249 23.04 15.33 -37.43
C ALA A 249 22.51 15.94 -36.12
N LEU A 250 22.73 17.24 -35.91
CA LEU A 250 22.25 17.97 -34.74
C LEU A 250 20.72 17.97 -34.62
N SER A 251 20.01 18.09 -35.74
CA SER A 251 18.55 18.03 -35.76
C SER A 251 18.02 16.68 -35.27
N LYS A 252 18.70 15.56 -35.57
CA LYS A 252 18.32 14.24 -35.06
C LYS A 252 18.50 14.16 -33.54
N GLU A 253 19.56 14.73 -33.00
CA GLU A 253 19.78 14.77 -31.54
C GLU A 253 18.71 15.62 -30.83
N VAL A 254 18.32 16.77 -31.41
CA VAL A 254 17.20 17.57 -30.87
C VAL A 254 15.88 16.80 -30.93
N THR A 255 15.60 16.06 -32.02
CA THR A 255 14.40 15.20 -32.09
C THR A 255 14.41 14.13 -31.00
N LYS A 256 15.57 13.52 -30.69
CA LYS A 256 15.67 12.57 -29.57
C LYS A 256 15.31 13.24 -28.24
N ILE A 257 15.81 14.45 -27.98
CA ILE A 257 15.47 15.21 -26.75
C ILE A 257 13.96 15.48 -26.68
N SER A 258 13.35 15.89 -27.80
CA SER A 258 11.91 16.14 -27.90
C SER A 258 11.07 14.87 -27.64
N ASN A 259 11.52 13.72 -28.16
CA ASN A 259 10.84 12.43 -27.96
C ASN A 259 10.79 11.99 -26.49
N TYR A 260 11.70 12.48 -25.65
CA TYR A 260 11.64 12.30 -24.20
C TYR A 260 10.64 13.24 -23.49
N GLY A 261 9.81 13.99 -24.23
CA GLY A 261 8.84 14.93 -23.68
C GLY A 261 9.47 16.21 -23.12
N ILE A 262 10.67 16.57 -23.59
CA ILE A 262 11.39 17.78 -23.20
C ILE A 262 11.27 18.79 -24.34
N SER A 263 10.50 19.85 -24.11
CA SER A 263 10.40 20.96 -25.06
C SER A 263 11.71 21.75 -25.12
N VAL A 264 12.36 21.73 -26.28
CA VAL A 264 13.57 22.50 -26.58
C VAL A 264 13.20 23.90 -27.06
#